data_AF-K1TQ87-F1
#
_entry.id   AF-K1TQ87-F1
#
_cell.length_a   1.000
_cell.length_b   1.000
_cell.length_c   1.000
_cell.angle_alpha   90.00
_cell.angle_beta   90.00
_cell.angle_gamma   90.00
#
_symmetry.space_group_name_H-M   'P 1'
#
loop_
_entity.id
_entity.type
_entity.pdbx_description
1 polymer ?
#
loop_
_entity_poly.entity_id
_entity_poly.type
_entity_poly.pdbx_seq_one_letter_code
_entity_poly.pdbx_strand_id
1 'polypeptide(L)' 'QCSGLKCLLSDAVTSEAVVTDLCDSESLEASIEQWCDKIELLMKKNVLRTEYSLIVAEKKYDINYTANRLQQIYTQY' A
#
# COMPACT_ATOMS: atom_id res chain seq x y z
N GLN A 1 0.38 -0.81 -4.55
CA GLN A 1 -0.46 -1.35 -3.45
C GLN A 1 -1.96 -1.34 -3.76
N CYS A 2 -2.57 -0.19 -4.07
CA CYS A 2 -4.04 -0.05 -4.16
C CYS A 2 -4.73 -0.90 -5.25
N SER A 3 -3.97 -1.47 -6.18
CA SER A 3 -4.44 -2.40 -7.22
C SER A 3 -3.98 -3.86 -6.99
N GLY A 4 -3.57 -4.21 -5.76
CA GLY A 4 -3.02 -5.53 -5.42
C GLY A 4 -1.58 -5.74 -5.91
N LEU A 5 -0.87 -4.66 -6.25
CA LEU A 5 0.56 -4.70 -6.59
C LEU A 5 1.40 -4.74 -5.32
N LYS A 6 2.34 -5.69 -5.30
CA LYS A 6 3.41 -5.79 -4.30
C LYS A 6 4.33 -4.59 -4.42
N CYS A 7 4.64 -3.95 -3.30
CA CYS A 7 5.54 -2.80 -3.28
C CYS A 7 6.59 -2.99 -2.20
N LEU A 8 7.84 -2.73 -2.55
CA LEU A 8 8.91 -2.55 -1.57
C LEU A 8 9.16 -1.04 -1.48
N LEU A 9 8.96 -0.47 -0.30
CA LEU A 9 9.05 0.96 -0.04
C LEU A 9 10.28 1.25 0.82
N SER A 10 10.77 2.49 0.82
CA SER A 10 11.76 2.88 1.81
C SER A 10 11.12 3.09 3.19
N ASP A 11 11.87 2.87 4.25
CA ASP A 11 11.47 3.16 5.64
C ASP A 11 11.24 4.65 5.93
N ALA A 12 11.72 5.54 5.06
CA ALA A 12 11.38 6.96 5.07
C ALA A 12 9.91 7.26 4.72
N VAL A 13 9.19 6.29 4.13
CA VAL A 13 7.75 6.38 3.89
C VAL A 13 7.00 6.06 5.18
N THR A 14 6.08 6.93 5.59
CA THR A 14 5.29 6.71 6.81
C THR A 14 4.46 5.43 6.71
N SER A 15 4.34 4.71 7.83
CA SER A 15 3.56 3.47 7.92
C SER A 15 2.09 3.63 7.57
N GLU A 16 1.55 4.85 7.67
CA GLU A 16 0.20 5.22 7.21
C GLU A 16 0.01 5.03 5.69
N ALA A 17 1.09 5.07 4.92
CA ALA A 17 1.07 4.82 3.48
C ALA A 17 1.13 3.32 3.16
N VAL A 18 1.38 2.43 4.13
CA VAL A 18 1.39 0.98 3.95
C VAL A 18 -0.04 0.46 4.13
N VAL A 19 -0.83 0.54 3.06
CA VAL A 19 -2.28 0.26 3.12
C VAL A 19 -2.56 -1.25 3.12
N THR A 20 -1.67 -2.06 2.56
CA THR A 20 -1.89 -3.51 2.33
C THR A 20 -0.69 -4.34 2.75
N ASP A 21 -0.91 -5.58 3.19
CA ASP A 21 0.15 -6.54 3.61
C ASP A 21 1.04 -7.04 2.44
N LEU A 22 0.80 -6.49 1.24
CA LEU A 22 1.63 -6.62 0.04
C LEU A 22 2.75 -5.58 -0.04
N CYS A 23 2.78 -4.65 0.91
CA CYS A 23 3.80 -3.65 1.03
C CYS A 23 4.76 -4.05 2.15
N ASP A 24 6.04 -4.07 1.81
CA ASP A 24 7.10 -4.19 2.79
C ASP A 24 7.95 -2.91 2.73
N SER A 25 8.67 -2.61 3.80
CA SER A 25 9.57 -1.45 3.84
C SER A 25 11.00 -1.90 4.11
N GLU A 26 11.97 -1.24 3.50
CA GLU A 26 13.39 -1.47 3.74
C GLU A 26 14.14 -0.17 3.94
N SER A 27 15.19 -0.19 4.75
CA SER A 27 16.03 0.97 5.03
C SER A 27 16.84 1.38 3.79
N LEU A 28 16.99 2.70 3.58
CA LEU A 28 17.83 3.24 2.52
C LEU A 28 19.32 2.94 2.73
N GLU A 29 19.69 2.65 3.97
CA GLU A 29 21.03 2.25 4.40
C GLU A 29 21.26 0.74 4.28
N ALA A 30 20.22 -0.05 3.96
CA ALA A 30 20.33 -1.48 3.73
C ALA A 30 21.10 -1.78 2.43
N SER A 31 21.81 -2.92 2.42
CA SER A 31 22.58 -3.35 1.25
C SER A 31 21.68 -3.82 0.11
N ILE A 32 22.22 -3.81 -1.12
CA ILE A 32 21.47 -4.23 -2.32
C ILE A 32 20.97 -5.67 -2.18
N GLU A 33 21.75 -6.55 -1.55
CA GLU A 33 21.37 -7.94 -1.30
C GLU A 33 20.11 -8.04 -0.44
N GLN A 34 19.99 -7.20 0.60
CA GLN A 34 18.80 -7.17 1.47
C GLN A 34 17.55 -6.73 0.69
N TRP A 35 17.71 -5.74 -0.20
CA TRP A 35 16.65 -5.33 -1.11
C TRP A 35 16.24 -6.45 -2.07
N CYS A 36 17.21 -7.16 -2.66
CA CYS A 36 16.96 -8.30 -3.54
C CYS A 36 16.22 -9.44 -2.82
N ASP A 37 16.65 -9.79 -1.61
CA ASP A 37 16.02 -10.84 -0.80
C ASP A 37 14.56 -10.52 -0.48
N LYS A 38 14.27 -9.26 -0.09
CA LYS A 38 12.88 -8.82 0.14
C LYS A 38 12.03 -8.83 -1.12
N ILE A 39 12.60 -8.45 -2.26
CA ILE A 39 11.90 -8.53 -3.56
C ILE A 39 11.55 -9.98 -3.89
N GLU A 40 12.48 -10.92 -3.70
CA GLU A 40 12.21 -12.35 -3.93
C GLU A 40 11.14 -12.91 -2.99
N LEU A 41 11.17 -12.53 -1.71
CA LEU A 41 10.15 -12.92 -0.73
C LEU A 41 8.77 -12.38 -1.11
N LEU A 42 8.68 -11.11 -1.53
CA LEU A 42 7.45 -10.51 -2.04
C LEU A 42 6.97 -11.25 -3.30
N MET A 43 7.86 -11.59 -4.22
CA MET A 43 7.55 -12.33 -5.44
C MET A 43 6.91 -13.70 -5.17
N LYS A 44 7.33 -14.41 -4.12
CA LYS A 44 6.80 -15.72 -3.72
C LYS A 44 5.36 -15.69 -3.18
N LYS A 45 4.86 -14.53 -2.71
CA LYS A 45 3.45 -14.40 -2.28
C LYS A 45 2.52 -14.55 -3.49
N ASN A 46 1.66 -15.55 -3.51
CA ASN A 46 0.66 -15.67 -4.58
C ASN A 46 -0.54 -14.78 -4.23
N VAL A 47 -0.86 -13.81 -5.08
CA VAL A 47 -1.85 -12.77 -4.78
C VAL A 47 -2.88 -12.69 -5.91
N LEU A 48 -4.14 -12.95 -5.59
CA LEU A 48 -5.25 -12.68 -6.49
C LEU A 48 -5.55 -11.18 -6.43
N ARG A 49 -5.23 -10.46 -7.51
CA ARG A 49 -5.42 -8.99 -7.59
C ARG A 49 -6.84 -8.54 -7.25
N THR A 50 -7.83 -9.36 -7.59
CA THR A 50 -9.26 -9.13 -7.33
C THR A 50 -9.62 -9.13 -5.84
N GLU A 51 -8.92 -9.91 -5.01
CA GLU A 51 -9.18 -9.95 -3.57
C GLU A 51 -8.62 -8.69 -2.87
N TYR A 52 -7.47 -8.19 -3.33
CA TYR A 52 -6.86 -7.00 -2.73
C TYR A 52 -7.55 -5.69 -3.09
N SER A 53 -8.23 -5.60 -4.24
CA SER A 53 -9.09 -4.45 -4.54
C SER A 53 -10.23 -4.30 -3.52
N LEU A 54 -10.73 -5.41 -2.96
CA LEU A 54 -11.76 -5.37 -1.91
C LEU A 54 -11.19 -4.89 -0.58
N ILE A 55 -9.99 -5.35 -0.20
CA ILE A 55 -9.29 -4.92 1.03
C ILE A 55 -9.02 -3.41 1.03
N VAL A 56 -8.61 -2.85 -0.12
CA VAL A 56 -8.35 -1.42 -0.27
C VAL A 56 -9.64 -0.61 -0.13
N ALA A 57 -10.76 -1.12 -0.66
CA ALA A 57 -12.06 -0.50 -0.50
C ALA A 57 -12.56 -0.56 0.96
N GLU A 58 -12.40 -1.70 1.64
CA GLU A 58 -12.77 -1.86 3.05
C GLU A 58 -11.97 -0.96 3.99
N LYS A 59 -10.68 -0.73 3.70
CA LYS A 59 -9.84 0.21 4.46
C LYS A 59 -10.15 1.70 4.20
N LYS A 60 -11.21 2.02 3.45
CA LYS A 60 -11.66 3.40 3.14
C LYS A 60 -10.64 4.23 2.34
N TYR A 61 -9.71 3.56 1.63
CA TYR A 61 -8.84 4.21 0.66
C TYR A 61 -9.44 4.23 -0.75
N ASP A 62 -10.71 3.85 -0.89
CA ASP A 62 -11.44 4.00 -2.15
C ASP A 62 -11.66 5.49 -2.49
N ILE A 63 -11.64 5.77 -3.78
CA ILE A 63 -11.79 7.12 -4.32
C ILE A 63 -13.15 7.72 -3.96
N ASN A 64 -14.21 6.91 -3.90
CA ASN A 64 -15.54 7.36 -3.53
C ASN A 64 -15.61 7.83 -2.07
N TYR A 65 -14.93 7.12 -1.16
CA TYR A 65 -14.86 7.52 0.24
C TYR A 65 -14.10 8.84 0.40
N THR A 66 -12.96 8.96 -0.28
CA THR A 66 -12.12 10.17 -0.22
C THR A 66 -12.85 11.38 -0.80
N ALA A 67 -13.51 11.22 -1.95
CA ALA A 67 -14.32 12.27 -2.57
C ALA A 67 -15.49 12.71 -1.68
N ASN A 68 -16.21 11.77 -1.05
CA ASN A 68 -17.30 12.10 -0.13
C ASN A 68 -16.81 12.85 1.12
N ARG A 69 -15.68 12.41 1.70
CA ARG A 69 -15.08 13.07 2.86
C ARG A 69 -14.61 14.49 2.54
N LEU A 70 -13.99 14.70 1.36
CA LEU A 70 -13.63 16.03 0.90
C LEU A 70 -14.87 16.89 0.69
N GLN A 71 -15.92 16.35 0.04
CA GLN A 71 -17.18 17.07 -0.14
C GLN A 71 -17.74 17.56 1.20
N GLN A 72 -17.86 16.68 2.21
CA GLN A 72 -18.35 17.05 3.54
C GLN A 72 -17.55 18.20 4.18
N ILE A 73 -16.22 18.18 4.07
CA ILE A 73 -15.35 19.25 4.59
C ILE A 73 -15.59 20.57 3.84
N TYR A 74 -15.67 20.51 2.50
CA TYR A 74 -15.81 21.72 1.69
C TYR A 74 -17.24 22.30 1.70
N THR A 75 -18.27 21.49 1.97
CA THR A 75 -19.66 21.95 2.09
C THR A 75 -20.10 22.21 3.52
N GLN A 76 -19.20 22.10 4.52
CA GLN A 76 -19.46 22.49 5.91
C GLN A 76 -19.38 24.01 6.17
N TYR A 77 -19.45 24.82 5.12
CA TYR A 77 -19.60 26.27 5.17
C TYR A 77 -20.91 26.69 4.49
#